data_AF-A0A7W1U946-F1
#
_entry.id   AF-A0A7W1U946-F1
#
_cell.length_a   1.000
_cell.length_b   1.000
_cell.length_c   1.000
_cell.angle_alpha   90.00
_cell.angle_beta   90.00
_cell.angle_gamma   90.00
#
_symmetry.space_group_name_H-M   'P 1'
#
loop_
_entity.id
_entity.type
_entity.pdbx_description
1 polymer ?
#
loop_
_entity_poly.entity_id
_entity_poly.type
_entity_poly.pdbx_seq_one_letter_code
_entity_poly.pdbx_strand_id
1 'polypeptide(L)'
;MTLLLLADSPNPIQSVFSFLIRGGIFMWPLLICSIVALTVIILRTMALRRKNVLPLVIESEIERLPPGGSPERLNRIVHEDPSSLARLVSVALHHLRAPRSENIEAIETRARGEMVVLERGLIVLEIITGIAPLLGLIGAVSGLVHVFSHLGLGTGAADTKAIALGISEALNATVFGLSIAVPTLIAFTYFSKRVEVMSVEMETMVVELIGKCYYGRVPEAAGARPAYSMPTPAIAHAPRPLA
;
A
#
# COMPACT_ATOMS: atom_id res chain seq x y z
N MET A 1 33.97 36.28 -33.66
CA MET A 1 33.71 36.65 -32.26
C MET A 1 32.29 36.21 -31.84
N THR A 2 31.88 34.99 -32.19
CA THR A 2 30.51 34.48 -31.94
C THR A 2 30.48 32.97 -31.66
N LEU A 3 31.63 32.30 -31.64
CA LEU A 3 31.77 30.85 -31.48
C LEU A 3 32.39 30.42 -30.13
N LEU A 4 32.67 31.37 -29.23
CA LEU A 4 33.24 31.12 -27.89
C LEU A 4 32.18 31.18 -26.75
N LEU A 5 30.89 31.31 -27.07
CA LEU A 5 29.81 31.45 -26.10
C LEU A 5 28.98 30.17 -25.85
N LEU A 6 29.35 29.02 -26.44
CA LEU A 6 28.60 27.76 -26.30
C LEU A 6 29.34 26.65 -25.54
N ALA A 7 30.51 26.92 -24.96
CA ALA A 7 31.34 25.90 -24.31
C ALA A 7 31.27 25.88 -22.77
N ASP A 8 30.42 26.70 -22.15
CA ASP A 8 30.28 26.77 -20.69
C ASP A 8 28.84 26.46 -20.24
N SER A 9 28.22 25.44 -20.84
CA SER A 9 27.11 24.77 -20.18
C SER A 9 27.72 23.93 -19.06
N PRO A 10 27.59 24.31 -17.77
CA PRO A 10 28.05 23.46 -16.69
C PRO A 10 27.32 22.13 -16.83
N ASN A 11 28.08 21.04 -16.88
CA ASN A 11 27.50 19.70 -16.94
C ASN A 11 26.44 19.60 -15.83
N PRO A 12 25.25 19.04 -16.06
CA PRO A 12 24.18 19.00 -15.06
C PRO A 12 24.66 18.37 -13.75
N ILE A 13 25.58 17.42 -13.83
CA ILE A 13 26.25 16.77 -12.69
C ILE A 13 27.07 17.77 -11.85
N GLN A 14 27.82 18.67 -12.50
CA GLN A 14 28.60 19.71 -11.82
C GLN A 14 27.69 20.76 -11.15
N SER A 15 26.57 21.09 -11.80
CA SER A 15 25.55 21.98 -11.22
C SER A 15 24.90 21.39 -9.97
N VAL A 16 24.53 20.10 -10.00
CA VAL A 16 23.96 19.41 -8.84
C VAL A 16 24.98 19.27 -7.70
N PHE A 17 26.22 18.92 -8.02
CA PHE A 17 27.27 18.75 -7.01
C PHE A 17 27.63 20.08 -6.33
N SER A 18 27.73 21.16 -7.10
CA SER A 18 27.97 22.50 -6.54
C SER A 18 26.79 23.02 -5.71
N PHE A 19 25.55 22.67 -6.07
CA PHE A 19 24.37 22.95 -5.26
C PHE A 19 24.40 22.18 -3.92
N LEU A 20 24.80 20.90 -3.94
CA LEU A 20 24.87 20.06 -2.74
C LEU A 20 25.90 20.58 -1.72
N ILE A 21 27.09 20.95 -2.18
CA ILE A 21 28.16 21.46 -1.31
C ILE A 21 27.78 22.80 -0.66
N ARG A 22 26.99 23.62 -1.35
CA ARG A 22 26.57 24.95 -0.88
C ARG A 22 25.43 24.91 0.15
N GLY A 23 24.73 23.79 0.33
CA GLY A 23 23.58 23.70 1.23
C GLY A 23 23.90 23.30 2.67
N GLY A 24 25.18 23.18 3.04
CA GLY A 24 25.59 22.93 4.41
C GLY A 24 25.48 21.47 4.87
N ILE A 25 25.67 21.25 6.17
CA ILE A 25 25.70 19.91 6.79
C ILE A 25 24.37 19.15 6.65
N PHE A 26 23.24 19.88 6.64
CA PHE A 26 21.90 19.30 6.55
C PHE A 26 21.56 18.73 5.17
N MET A 27 22.39 18.95 4.15
CA MET A 27 22.25 18.32 2.84
C MET A 27 22.54 16.82 2.86
N TRP A 28 23.42 16.35 3.76
CA TRP A 28 23.78 14.93 3.83
C TRP A 28 22.61 14.04 4.27
N PRO A 29 21.87 14.35 5.36
CA PRO A 29 20.63 13.65 5.70
C PRO A 29 19.59 13.71 4.58
N LEU A 30 19.41 14.87 3.93
CA LEU A 30 18.47 15.02 2.81
C LEU A 30 18.84 14.12 1.63
N LEU A 31 20.13 13.99 1.32
CA LEU A 31 20.61 13.09 0.27
C LEU A 31 20.28 11.63 0.60
N ILE A 32 20.46 11.21 1.85
CA ILE A 32 20.09 9.87 2.31
C ILE A 32 18.57 9.66 2.14
N CYS A 33 17.74 10.61 2.57
CA CYS A 33 16.30 10.56 2.37
C CYS A 33 15.93 10.42 0.88
N SER A 34 16.61 11.14 -0.01
CA SER A 34 16.40 11.05 -1.46
C SER A 34 16.70 9.65 -2.01
N ILE A 35 17.84 9.08 -1.65
CA ILE A 35 18.25 7.73 -2.11
C ILE A 35 17.28 6.67 -1.59
N VAL A 36 16.91 6.74 -0.31
CA VAL A 36 15.97 5.79 0.30
C VAL A 36 14.59 5.91 -0.35
N ALA A 37 14.07 7.13 -0.53
CA ALA A 37 12.79 7.36 -1.20
C ALA A 37 12.79 6.78 -2.62
N LEU A 38 13.80 7.10 -3.42
CA LEU A 38 13.92 6.61 -4.79
C LEU A 38 14.00 5.07 -4.84
N THR A 39 14.78 4.47 -3.95
CA THR A 39 14.91 3.01 -3.84
C THR A 39 13.55 2.37 -3.53
N VAL A 40 12.84 2.90 -2.54
CA VAL A 40 11.52 2.38 -2.16
C VAL A 40 10.51 2.57 -3.29
N ILE A 41 10.51 3.71 -3.98
CA ILE A 41 9.64 3.97 -5.14
C ILE A 41 9.85 2.89 -6.21
N ILE A 42 11.10 2.63 -6.61
CA ILE A 42 11.41 1.63 -7.64
C ILE A 42 10.95 0.23 -7.20
N LEU A 43 11.29 -0.18 -5.98
CA LEU A 43 10.93 -1.48 -5.45
C LEU A 43 9.40 -1.66 -5.37
N ARG A 44 8.67 -0.62 -4.95
CA ARG A 44 7.20 -0.64 -4.88
C ARG A 44 6.57 -0.64 -6.26
N THR A 45 7.07 0.13 -7.22
CA THR A 45 6.60 0.09 -8.61
C THR A 45 6.71 -1.32 -9.19
N MET A 46 7.77 -2.05 -8.89
CA MET A 46 7.94 -3.43 -9.34
C MET A 46 7.05 -4.41 -8.56
N ALA A 47 6.91 -4.25 -7.24
CA ALA A 47 6.11 -5.14 -6.40
C ALA A 47 4.59 -5.03 -6.67
N LEU A 48 4.06 -3.80 -6.80
CA LEU A 48 2.62 -3.53 -6.98
C LEU A 48 2.16 -3.63 -8.45
N ARG A 49 2.91 -4.33 -9.30
CA ARG A 49 2.46 -4.62 -10.68
C ARG A 49 1.32 -5.63 -10.62
N ARG A 50 0.26 -5.41 -11.41
CA ARG A 50 -0.94 -6.27 -11.40
C ARG A 50 -0.57 -7.74 -11.56
N LYS A 51 0.31 -8.07 -12.50
CA LYS A 51 0.83 -9.44 -12.71
C LYS A 51 1.46 -10.12 -11.48
N ASN A 52 1.95 -9.38 -10.48
CA ASN A 52 2.58 -9.93 -9.28
C ASN A 52 1.57 -10.10 -8.13
N VAL A 53 0.48 -9.35 -8.14
CA VAL A 53 -0.52 -9.31 -7.05
C VAL A 53 -1.80 -10.03 -7.46
N LEU A 54 -2.28 -9.72 -8.67
CA LEU A 54 -3.53 -10.14 -9.31
C LEU A 54 -3.23 -10.69 -10.73
N PRO A 55 -2.67 -11.91 -10.84
CA PRO A 55 -2.41 -12.50 -12.15
C PRO A 55 -3.72 -12.80 -12.88
N LEU A 56 -3.82 -12.31 -14.12
CA LEU A 56 -4.99 -12.50 -15.01
C LEU A 56 -5.37 -13.98 -15.20
N VAL A 57 -4.38 -14.88 -15.09
CA VAL A 57 -4.62 -16.33 -15.22
C VAL A 57 -5.54 -16.82 -14.11
N ILE A 58 -5.30 -16.44 -12.84
CA ILE A 58 -6.12 -16.87 -11.71
C ILE A 58 -7.50 -16.23 -11.78
N GLU A 59 -7.58 -14.93 -12.09
CA GLU A 59 -8.84 -14.20 -12.31
C GLU A 59 -9.70 -14.92 -13.36
N SER A 60 -9.15 -15.22 -14.53
CA SER A 60 -9.87 -15.91 -15.60
C SER A 60 -10.32 -17.33 -15.24
N GLU A 61 -9.56 -18.04 -14.40
CA GLU A 61 -9.91 -19.39 -13.98
C GLU A 61 -10.98 -19.38 -12.88
N ILE A 62 -11.02 -18.35 -12.03
CA ILE A 62 -12.15 -18.11 -11.11
C ILE A 62 -13.42 -17.80 -11.91
N GLU A 63 -13.33 -16.91 -12.91
CA GLU A 63 -14.47 -16.53 -13.76
C GLU A 63 -15.07 -17.74 -14.50
N ARG A 64 -14.20 -18.59 -15.07
CA ARG A 64 -14.59 -19.79 -15.82
C ARG A 64 -15.18 -20.91 -14.96
N LEU A 65 -14.95 -20.90 -13.65
CA LEU A 65 -15.45 -21.94 -12.76
C LEU A 65 -16.99 -21.85 -12.67
N PRO A 66 -17.74 -22.89 -13.11
CA PRO A 66 -19.19 -22.87 -12.97
C PRO A 66 -19.60 -23.05 -11.49
N PRO A 67 -20.78 -22.56 -11.08
CA PRO A 67 -21.31 -22.80 -9.73
C PRO A 67 -21.41 -24.30 -9.44
N GLY A 68 -20.85 -24.76 -8.31
CA GLY A 68 -20.76 -26.18 -7.94
C GLY A 68 -19.67 -26.96 -8.70
N GLY A 69 -18.89 -26.29 -9.55
CA GLY A 69 -17.81 -26.89 -10.30
C GLY A 69 -16.59 -27.27 -9.45
N SER A 70 -15.82 -28.20 -9.98
CA SER A 70 -14.63 -28.78 -9.35
C SER A 70 -13.42 -27.84 -9.48
N PRO A 71 -12.83 -27.32 -8.37
CA PRO A 71 -11.76 -26.33 -8.42
C PRO A 71 -10.34 -26.91 -8.54
N GLU A 72 -10.15 -28.17 -8.96
CA GLU A 72 -8.81 -28.82 -8.93
C GLU A 72 -7.82 -28.14 -9.88
N ARG A 73 -8.30 -27.67 -11.03
CA ARG A 73 -7.47 -26.92 -11.98
C ARG A 73 -6.98 -25.60 -11.35
N LEU A 74 -7.87 -24.87 -10.70
CA LEU A 74 -7.53 -23.64 -9.98
C LEU A 74 -6.55 -23.94 -8.84
N ASN A 75 -6.77 -25.02 -8.09
CA ASN A 75 -5.89 -25.43 -7.00
C ASN A 75 -4.44 -25.69 -7.48
N ARG A 76 -4.27 -26.31 -8.66
CA ARG A 76 -2.94 -26.56 -9.24
C ARG A 76 -2.23 -25.26 -9.62
N ILE A 77 -2.93 -24.36 -10.31
CA ILE A 77 -2.36 -23.08 -10.77
C ILE A 77 -1.91 -22.24 -9.57
N VAL A 78 -2.74 -22.20 -8.53
CA VAL A 78 -2.50 -21.40 -7.33
C VAL A 78 -1.30 -21.89 -6.51
N HIS A 79 -0.99 -23.20 -6.52
CA HIS A 79 0.18 -23.73 -5.83
C HIS A 79 1.52 -23.32 -6.45
N GLU A 80 1.52 -22.99 -7.75
CA GLU A 80 2.73 -22.63 -8.49
C GLU A 80 2.96 -21.11 -8.55
N ASP A 81 1.96 -20.31 -8.17
CA ASP A 81 1.97 -18.85 -8.31
C ASP A 81 2.25 -18.15 -6.96
N PRO A 82 3.31 -17.31 -6.86
CA PRO A 82 3.67 -16.60 -5.63
C PRO A 82 2.90 -15.27 -5.42
N SER A 83 1.80 -15.03 -6.14
CA SER A 83 1.00 -13.81 -5.99
C SER A 83 0.17 -13.78 -4.70
N SER A 84 -0.23 -12.58 -4.30
CA SER A 84 -1.12 -12.38 -3.15
C SER A 84 -2.50 -12.99 -3.39
N LEU A 85 -3.05 -12.89 -4.61
CA LEU A 85 -4.30 -13.55 -4.98
C LEU A 85 -4.19 -15.07 -4.85
N ALA A 86 -3.11 -15.67 -5.36
CA ALA A 86 -2.88 -17.11 -5.25
C ALA A 86 -2.89 -17.55 -3.78
N ARG A 87 -2.15 -16.86 -2.90
CA ARG A 87 -2.13 -17.17 -1.47
C ARG A 87 -3.48 -17.03 -0.78
N LEU A 88 -4.33 -16.12 -1.24
CA LEU A 88 -5.68 -15.95 -0.67
C LEU A 88 -6.63 -17.06 -1.17
N VAL A 89 -6.58 -17.35 -2.47
CA VAL A 89 -7.34 -18.43 -3.09
C VAL A 89 -6.96 -19.80 -2.52
N SER A 90 -5.68 -20.05 -2.24
CA SER A 90 -5.23 -21.34 -1.68
C SER A 90 -5.86 -21.61 -0.31
N VAL A 91 -5.96 -20.58 0.54
CA VAL A 91 -6.64 -20.66 1.84
C VAL A 91 -8.12 -20.96 1.66
N ALA A 92 -8.77 -20.28 0.71
CA ALA A 92 -10.18 -20.51 0.40
C ALA A 92 -10.46 -21.95 -0.04
N LEU A 93 -9.60 -22.49 -0.91
CA LEU A 93 -9.70 -23.86 -1.44
C LEU A 93 -9.44 -24.92 -0.36
N HIS A 94 -8.45 -24.68 0.52
CA HIS A 94 -8.12 -25.60 1.61
C HIS A 94 -9.26 -25.72 2.65
N HIS A 95 -9.99 -24.63 2.87
CA HIS A 95 -11.10 -24.57 3.84
C HIS A 95 -12.47 -24.90 3.24
N LEU A 96 -12.56 -25.38 1.99
CA LEU A 96 -13.84 -25.71 1.36
C LEU A 96 -14.64 -26.80 2.09
N ARG A 97 -14.02 -27.60 2.95
CA ARG A 97 -14.72 -28.63 3.75
C ARG A 97 -15.34 -28.06 5.02
N ALA A 98 -14.88 -26.89 5.48
CA ALA A 98 -15.42 -26.22 6.65
C ALA A 98 -16.74 -25.50 6.31
N PRO A 99 -17.56 -25.16 7.32
CA PRO A 99 -18.71 -24.29 7.14
C PRO A 99 -18.32 -22.99 6.43
N ARG A 100 -19.23 -22.43 5.63
CA ARG A 100 -18.98 -21.20 4.85
C ARG A 100 -18.49 -20.04 5.74
N SER A 101 -19.04 -19.90 6.94
CA SER A 101 -18.65 -18.86 7.90
C SER A 101 -17.19 -18.97 8.33
N GLU A 102 -16.73 -20.18 8.65
CA GLU A 102 -15.35 -20.43 9.08
C GLU A 102 -14.36 -20.19 7.93
N ASN A 103 -14.72 -20.57 6.70
CA ASN A 103 -13.89 -20.30 5.52
C ASN A 103 -13.75 -18.80 5.25
N ILE A 104 -14.85 -18.04 5.35
CA ILE A 104 -14.81 -16.57 5.21
C ILE A 104 -13.90 -15.95 6.27
N GLU A 105 -13.99 -16.37 7.54
CA GLU A 105 -13.13 -15.86 8.61
C GLU A 105 -11.63 -16.15 8.37
N ALA A 106 -11.31 -17.35 7.88
CA ALA A 106 -9.94 -17.71 7.51
C ALA A 106 -9.40 -16.84 6.36
N ILE A 107 -10.25 -16.55 5.38
CA ILE A 107 -9.91 -15.69 4.23
C ILE A 107 -9.73 -14.24 4.67
N GLU A 108 -10.64 -13.68 5.46
CA GLU A 108 -10.51 -12.31 5.98
C GLU A 108 -9.21 -12.14 6.78
N THR A 109 -8.89 -13.12 7.61
CA THR A 109 -7.63 -13.14 8.37
C THR A 109 -6.42 -13.15 7.43
N ARG A 110 -6.47 -13.96 6.37
CA ARG A 110 -5.39 -14.02 5.38
C ARG A 110 -5.30 -12.75 4.53
N ALA A 111 -6.42 -12.17 4.13
CA ALA A 111 -6.50 -10.93 3.34
C ALA A 111 -5.84 -9.77 4.09
N ARG A 112 -6.12 -9.62 5.39
CA ARG A 112 -5.44 -8.63 6.25
C ARG A 112 -3.93 -8.85 6.28
N GLY A 113 -3.47 -10.10 6.36
CA GLY A 113 -2.05 -10.43 6.29
C GLY A 113 -1.40 -10.06 4.96
N GLU A 114 -2.08 -10.31 3.84
CA GLU A 114 -1.60 -9.91 2.51
C GLU A 114 -1.58 -8.39 2.33
N MET A 115 -2.58 -7.67 2.85
CA MET A 115 -2.62 -6.20 2.82
C MET A 115 -1.38 -5.60 3.49
N VAL A 116 -1.00 -6.09 4.67
CA VAL A 116 0.23 -5.67 5.38
C VAL A 116 1.49 -5.92 4.53
N VAL A 117 1.54 -7.02 3.78
CA VAL A 117 2.66 -7.33 2.88
C VAL A 117 2.73 -6.35 1.70
N LEU A 118 1.57 -5.98 1.14
CA LEU A 118 1.48 -5.00 0.05
C LEU A 118 1.87 -3.59 0.52
N GLU A 119 1.50 -3.21 1.74
CA GLU A 119 1.83 -1.93 2.37
C GLU A 119 3.31 -1.79 2.77
N ARG A 120 4.08 -2.87 2.73
CA ARG A 120 5.49 -2.86 3.16
C ARG A 120 6.28 -1.77 2.43
N GLY A 121 6.89 -0.86 3.20
CA GLY A 121 7.71 0.22 2.67
C GLY A 121 6.95 1.51 2.36
N LEU A 122 5.61 1.51 2.32
CA LEU A 122 4.82 2.74 2.17
C LEU A 122 5.04 3.68 3.38
N ILE A 123 5.15 3.11 4.59
CA ILE A 123 5.49 3.85 5.81
C ILE A 123 6.81 4.62 5.69
N VAL A 124 7.79 4.12 4.92
CA VAL A 124 9.06 4.82 4.71
C VAL A 124 8.86 6.06 3.85
N LEU A 125 8.03 5.96 2.80
CA LEU A 125 7.68 7.13 1.97
C LEU A 125 6.86 8.15 2.76
N GLU A 126 5.93 7.70 3.60
CA GLU A 126 5.14 8.56 4.49
C GLU A 126 6.06 9.36 5.43
N ILE A 127 6.98 8.67 6.11
CA ILE A 127 7.94 9.30 7.01
C ILE A 127 8.83 10.31 6.26
N ILE A 128 9.36 9.95 5.08
CA ILE A 128 10.24 10.86 4.32
C ILE A 128 9.47 12.10 3.83
N THR A 129 8.20 11.94 3.48
CA THR A 129 7.33 13.06 3.10
C THR A 129 7.22 14.10 4.21
N GLY A 130 7.15 13.66 5.47
CA GLY A 130 7.14 14.54 6.63
C GLY A 130 8.52 15.09 7.02
N ILE A 131 9.55 14.23 7.04
CA ILE A 131 10.87 14.60 7.58
C ILE A 131 11.69 15.44 6.59
N ALA A 132 11.61 15.21 5.27
CA ALA A 132 12.44 15.93 4.31
C ALA A 132 12.22 17.46 4.32
N PRO A 133 10.98 17.99 4.35
CA PRO A 133 10.74 19.43 4.50
C PRO A 133 11.23 19.97 5.84
N LEU A 134 11.06 19.21 6.92
CA LEU A 134 11.49 19.61 8.26
C LEU A 134 13.03 19.71 8.35
N LEU A 135 13.76 18.77 7.74
CA LEU A 135 15.21 18.84 7.61
C LEU A 135 15.64 20.06 6.79
N GLY A 136 14.94 20.37 5.70
CA GLY A 136 15.17 21.59 4.92
C GLY A 136 14.97 22.87 5.74
N LEU A 137 13.89 22.93 6.54
CA LEU A 137 13.60 24.04 7.44
C LEU A 137 14.68 24.19 8.52
N ILE A 138 15.15 23.08 9.12
CA ILE A 138 16.25 23.11 10.09
C ILE A 138 17.53 23.64 9.43
N GLY A 139 17.83 23.20 8.20
CA GLY A 139 18.94 23.74 7.41
C GLY A 139 18.82 25.25 7.17
N ALA A 140 17.61 25.74 6.89
CA ALA A 140 17.33 27.16 6.72
C ALA A 140 17.60 27.97 7.99
N VAL A 141 17.08 27.49 9.12
CA VAL A 141 17.30 28.12 10.43
C VAL A 141 18.78 28.13 10.78
N SER A 142 19.49 27.03 10.53
CA SER A 142 20.94 26.94 10.78
C SER A 142 21.72 27.95 9.94
N GLY A 143 21.40 28.11 8.66
CA GLY A 143 22.04 29.11 7.79
C GLY A 143 21.82 30.54 8.30
N LEU A 144 20.60 30.86 8.75
CA LEU A 144 20.30 32.17 9.35
C LEU A 144 21.04 32.40 10.68
N VAL A 145 21.14 31.39 11.54
CA VAL A 145 21.94 31.47 12.79
C VAL A 145 23.41 31.75 12.47
N HIS A 146 23.95 31.11 11.42
CA HIS A 146 25.31 31.38 10.96
C HIS A 146 25.47 32.83 10.48
N VAL A 147 24.49 33.37 9.73
CA VAL A 147 24.51 34.78 9.31
C VAL A 147 24.50 35.73 10.51
N PHE A 148 23.61 35.53 11.47
CA PHE A 148 23.48 36.41 12.64
C PHE A 148 24.66 36.34 13.61
N SER A 149 25.36 35.22 13.69
CA SER A 149 26.56 35.09 14.53
C SER A 149 27.78 35.84 13.97
N HIS A 150 27.82 36.13 12.67
CA HIS A 150 28.92 36.86 12.02
C HIS A 150 28.61 38.35 11.81
N LEU A 151 27.34 38.75 11.93
CA LEU A 151 26.89 40.13 11.77
C LEU A 151 27.52 41.02 12.85
N GLY A 152 28.30 42.02 12.41
CA GLY A 152 28.95 43.00 13.30
C GLY A 152 30.32 42.58 13.82
N LEU A 153 30.86 41.44 13.38
CA LEU A 153 32.23 41.01 13.68
C LEU A 153 33.25 41.47 12.62
N GLY A 154 32.80 41.93 11.44
CA GLY A 154 33.65 42.42 10.36
C GLY A 154 33.42 43.89 9.99
N THR A 155 34.36 44.49 9.25
CA THR A 155 34.21 45.83 8.66
C THR A 155 34.06 45.74 7.14
N GLY A 156 32.98 46.28 6.57
CA GLY A 156 32.84 46.50 5.12
C GLY A 156 32.29 45.32 4.30
N ALA A 157 32.77 45.16 3.06
CA ALA A 157 32.22 44.24 2.04
C ALA A 157 32.33 42.74 2.35
N ALA A 158 33.19 42.34 3.31
CA ALA A 158 33.33 40.95 3.73
C ALA A 158 32.07 40.42 4.45
N ASP A 159 31.41 41.27 5.25
CA ASP A 159 30.15 40.93 5.94
C ASP A 159 29.02 40.69 4.94
N THR A 160 28.91 41.52 3.90
CA THR A 160 27.85 41.39 2.89
C THR A 160 27.93 40.06 2.12
N LYS A 161 29.16 39.61 1.79
CA LYS A 161 29.36 38.32 1.11
C LYS A 161 29.03 37.13 2.02
N ALA A 162 29.41 37.19 3.29
CA ALA A 162 29.12 36.13 4.26
C ALA A 162 27.60 35.99 4.51
N ILE A 163 26.90 37.13 4.63
CA ILE A 163 25.44 37.18 4.74
C ILE A 163 24.77 36.53 3.52
N ALA A 164 25.19 36.91 2.31
CA ALA A 164 24.63 36.35 1.08
C ALA A 164 24.85 34.83 0.97
N LEU A 165 26.02 34.34 1.39
CA LEU A 165 26.32 32.90 1.40
C LEU A 165 25.44 32.13 2.37
N GLY A 166 25.28 32.59 3.62
CA GLY A 166 24.46 31.88 4.61
C GLY A 166 22.96 31.91 4.29
N ILE A 167 22.46 32.98 3.66
CA ILE A 167 21.08 33.02 3.14
C ILE A 167 20.94 32.03 1.96
N SER A 168 21.91 31.97 1.06
CA SER A 168 21.87 31.01 -0.06
C SER A 168 21.90 29.57 0.44
N GLU A 169 22.71 29.26 1.46
CA GLU A 169 22.76 27.94 2.10
C GLU A 169 21.39 27.56 2.67
N ALA A 170 20.78 28.49 3.42
CA ALA A 170 19.48 28.31 4.04
C ALA A 170 18.37 27.99 3.02
N LEU A 171 18.33 28.75 1.92
CA LEU A 171 17.33 28.56 0.87
C LEU A 171 17.54 27.26 0.10
N ASN A 172 18.80 26.88 -0.19
CA ASN A 172 19.12 25.66 -0.92
C ASN A 172 18.65 24.41 -0.15
N ALA A 173 18.88 24.36 1.17
CA ALA A 173 18.42 23.25 2.01
C ALA A 173 16.89 23.08 1.96
N THR A 174 16.15 24.19 1.98
CA THR A 174 14.67 24.19 1.91
C THR A 174 14.18 23.68 0.56
N VAL A 175 14.71 24.24 -0.52
CA VAL A 175 14.35 23.85 -1.88
C VAL A 175 14.64 22.37 -2.10
N PHE A 176 15.77 21.87 -1.61
CA PHE A 176 16.12 20.46 -1.75
C PHE A 176 15.18 19.55 -0.95
N GLY A 177 14.87 19.89 0.31
CA GLY A 177 13.91 19.15 1.13
C GLY A 177 12.53 19.05 0.48
N LEU A 178 12.03 20.16 -0.07
CA LEU A 178 10.76 20.17 -0.80
C LEU A 178 10.83 19.37 -2.12
N SER A 179 11.95 19.45 -2.84
CA SER A 179 12.15 18.69 -4.08
C SER A 179 12.11 17.17 -3.87
N ILE A 180 12.44 16.69 -2.67
CA ILE A 180 12.34 15.27 -2.29
C ILE A 180 10.93 14.96 -1.79
N ALA A 181 10.35 15.83 -0.97
CA ALA A 181 9.06 15.58 -0.33
C ALA A 181 7.90 15.49 -1.34
N VAL A 182 7.86 16.39 -2.34
CA VAL A 182 6.79 16.43 -3.35
C VAL A 182 6.66 15.12 -4.13
N PRO A 183 7.71 14.59 -4.80
CA PRO A 183 7.59 13.32 -5.51
C PRO A 183 7.35 12.13 -4.57
N THR A 184 7.91 12.17 -3.35
CA THR A 184 7.69 11.12 -2.35
C THR A 184 6.23 11.05 -1.91
N LEU A 185 5.59 12.21 -1.67
CA LEU A 185 4.17 12.31 -1.32
C LEU A 185 3.27 11.77 -2.43
N ILE A 186 3.57 12.14 -3.67
CA ILE A 186 2.82 11.66 -4.85
C ILE A 186 2.93 10.14 -4.93
N ALA A 187 4.14 9.59 -4.79
CA ALA A 187 4.36 8.15 -4.84
C ALA A 187 3.67 7.42 -3.68
N PHE A 188 3.78 7.92 -2.45
CA PHE A 188 3.09 7.37 -1.28
C PHE A 188 1.59 7.31 -1.52
N THR A 189 0.97 8.44 -1.88
CA THR A 189 -0.48 8.53 -2.11
C THR A 189 -0.93 7.58 -3.23
N TYR A 190 -0.17 7.53 -4.33
CA TYR A 190 -0.45 6.63 -5.45
C TYR A 190 -0.37 5.16 -5.05
N PHE A 191 0.69 4.75 -4.36
CA PHE A 191 0.87 3.36 -3.94
C PHE A 191 -0.15 2.96 -2.88
N SER A 192 -0.43 3.81 -1.89
CA SER A 192 -1.47 3.55 -0.89
C SER A 192 -2.83 3.30 -1.54
N LYS A 193 -3.24 4.16 -2.48
CA LYS A 193 -4.50 3.95 -3.21
C LYS A 193 -4.48 2.67 -4.04
N ARG A 194 -3.35 2.36 -4.67
CA ARG A 194 -3.18 1.15 -5.47
C ARG A 194 -3.26 -0.13 -4.64
N VAL A 195 -2.69 -0.14 -3.42
CA VAL A 195 -2.81 -1.27 -2.49
C VAL A 195 -4.26 -1.45 -2.04
N GLU A 196 -4.95 -0.38 -1.69
CA GLU A 196 -6.36 -0.42 -1.30
C GLU A 196 -7.23 -1.04 -2.41
N VAL A 197 -7.10 -0.54 -3.65
CA VAL A 197 -7.86 -1.07 -4.80
C VAL A 197 -7.54 -2.53 -5.05
N MET A 198 -6.26 -2.91 -5.05
CA MET A 198 -5.86 -4.31 -5.27
C MET A 198 -6.37 -5.25 -4.17
N SER A 199 -6.43 -4.78 -2.92
CA SER A 199 -6.93 -5.57 -1.79
C SER A 199 -8.44 -5.84 -1.94
N VAL A 200 -9.21 -4.82 -2.30
CA VAL A 200 -10.66 -4.97 -2.58
C VAL A 200 -10.92 -5.86 -3.79
N GLU A 201 -10.14 -5.73 -4.87
CA GLU A 201 -10.24 -6.61 -6.04
C GLU A 201 -9.96 -8.08 -5.66
N MET A 202 -8.91 -8.34 -4.87
CA MET A 202 -8.59 -9.67 -4.37
C MET A 202 -9.72 -10.28 -3.54
N GLU A 203 -10.25 -9.52 -2.58
CA GLU A 203 -11.35 -9.98 -1.73
C GLU A 203 -12.61 -10.28 -2.54
N THR A 204 -12.95 -9.41 -3.50
CA THR A 204 -14.11 -9.59 -4.37
C THR A 204 -14.02 -10.88 -5.17
N MET A 205 -12.87 -11.15 -5.80
CA MET A 205 -12.63 -12.39 -6.56
C MET A 205 -12.75 -13.64 -5.69
N VAL A 206 -12.24 -13.58 -4.46
CA VAL A 206 -12.30 -14.73 -3.54
C VAL A 206 -13.71 -14.95 -2.99
N VAL A 207 -14.46 -13.89 -2.71
CA VAL A 207 -15.88 -14.00 -2.31
C VAL A 207 -16.71 -14.62 -3.44
N GLU A 208 -16.47 -14.22 -4.70
CA GLU A 208 -17.11 -14.85 -5.86
C GLU A 208 -16.78 -16.34 -5.96
N LEU A 209 -15.50 -16.70 -5.78
CA LEU A 209 -15.05 -18.10 -5.77
C LEU A 209 -15.76 -18.92 -4.69
N ILE A 210 -15.85 -18.42 -3.45
CA ILE A 210 -16.59 -19.08 -2.37
C ILE A 210 -18.05 -19.28 -2.77
N GLY A 211 -18.69 -18.24 -3.33
CA GLY A 211 -20.08 -18.31 -3.81
C GLY A 211 -20.28 -19.44 -4.81
N LYS A 212 -19.36 -19.61 -5.76
CA LYS A 212 -19.35 -20.72 -6.73
C LYS A 212 -19.11 -22.07 -6.07
N CYS A 213 -18.14 -22.20 -5.16
CA CYS A 213 -17.80 -23.48 -4.53
C CYS A 213 -18.82 -23.99 -3.50
N TYR A 214 -19.52 -23.09 -2.81
CA TYR A 214 -20.58 -23.46 -1.86
C TYR A 214 -21.98 -23.48 -2.50
N TYR A 215 -22.10 -23.22 -3.80
CA TYR A 215 -23.37 -23.27 -4.52
C TYR A 215 -24.03 -24.65 -4.36
N GLY A 216 -25.31 -24.66 -3.98
CA GLY A 216 -26.08 -25.89 -3.75
C GLY A 216 -25.85 -26.58 -2.40
N ARG A 217 -24.91 -26.11 -1.57
CA ARG A 217 -24.75 -26.57 -0.18
C ARG A 217 -25.71 -25.82 0.72
N VAL A 218 -26.96 -26.28 0.77
CA VAL A 218 -27.95 -25.79 1.74
C VAL A 218 -27.40 -26.04 3.15
N PRO A 219 -27.52 -25.10 4.11
CA PRO A 219 -27.18 -25.38 5.49
C PRO A 219 -28.11 -26.48 6.03
N GLU A 220 -27.57 -27.68 6.20
CA GLU A 220 -28.26 -28.84 6.78
C GLU A 220 -28.64 -28.62 8.26
N ALA A 221 -28.30 -27.47 8.84
CA ALA A 221 -28.56 -27.14 10.25
C ALA A 221 -29.89 -26.42 10.54
N ALA A 222 -30.79 -26.25 9.55
CA ALA A 222 -32.13 -25.68 9.77
C ALA A 222 -33.28 -26.64 9.43
N GLY A 223 -32.97 -27.94 9.31
CA GLY A 223 -33.90 -28.99 8.85
C GLY A 223 -34.43 -29.94 9.92
N ALA A 224 -34.11 -29.74 11.20
CA ALA A 224 -34.78 -30.47 12.27
C ALA A 224 -36.17 -29.86 12.50
N ARG A 225 -37.11 -30.16 11.59
CA ARG A 225 -38.54 -29.99 11.88
C ARG A 225 -38.82 -30.82 13.14
N PRO A 226 -39.29 -30.24 14.26
CA PRO A 226 -39.83 -31.07 15.33
C PRO A 226 -40.96 -31.87 14.70
N ALA A 227 -40.91 -33.19 14.82
CA ALA A 227 -42.00 -34.05 14.39
C ALA A 227 -43.24 -33.62 15.17
N TYR A 228 -44.12 -32.85 14.53
CA TYR A 228 -45.42 -32.54 15.09
C TYR A 228 -46.23 -33.83 15.05
N SER A 229 -46.16 -34.62 16.12
CA SER A 229 -47.09 -35.70 16.37
C SER A 229 -48.48 -35.09 16.46
N MET A 230 -49.33 -35.33 15.45
CA MET A 230 -50.74 -34.98 15.57
C MET A 230 -51.32 -35.67 16.81
N PRO A 231 -52.02 -34.94 17.70
CA PRO A 231 -52.80 -35.60 18.74
C PRO A 231 -53.87 -36.45 18.07
N THR A 232 -53.90 -37.74 18.41
CA THR A 232 -54.98 -38.66 18.03
C THR A 232 -56.33 -38.03 18.39
N PRO A 233 -57.31 -37.94 17.48
CA PRO A 233 -58.60 -37.37 17.82
C PRO A 233 -59.26 -38.24 18.91
N ALA A 234 -59.49 -37.63 20.08
CA ALA A 234 -60.22 -38.25 21.17
C ALA A 234 -61.63 -38.58 20.69
N ILE A 235 -61.97 -39.87 20.70
CA ILE A 235 -63.31 -40.37 20.39
C ILE A 235 -64.27 -39.77 21.41
N ALA A 236 -65.19 -38.92 20.94
CA ALA A 236 -66.25 -38.36 21.76
C ALA A 236 -67.14 -39.48 22.32
N HIS A 237 -67.14 -39.64 23.65
CA HIS A 237 -68.11 -40.48 24.34
C HIS A 237 -69.50 -39.84 24.20
N ALA A 238 -70.43 -40.55 23.54
CA ALA A 238 -71.84 -40.18 23.48
C ALA A 238 -72.47 -40.18 24.88
N PRO A 239 -73.34 -39.22 25.22
CA PRO A 239 -74.06 -39.23 26.50
C PRO A 239 -75.12 -40.34 26.52
N ARG A 240 -75.16 -41.09 27.63
CA ARG A 240 -76.20 -42.09 27.92
C ARG A 240 -77.57 -41.42 28.07
N PRO A 241 -78.66 -42.05 27.59
CA PRO A 241 -80.01 -41.53 27.84
C PRO A 241 -80.38 -41.72 29.32
N LEU A 242 -80.87 -40.65 29.93
CA LEU A 242 -81.52 -40.70 31.24
C LEU A 242 -82.96 -41.20 31.05
N ALA A 243 -83.32 -42.18 31.87
CA ALA A 243 -84.69 -42.62 32.13
C ALA A 243 -85.43 -41.59 33.01
#